data_AF-A0A7J4N5G2-F1
#
_entry.id   AF-A0A7J4N5G2-F1
#
_cell.length_a   1.000
_cell.length_b   1.000
_cell.length_c   1.000
_cell.angle_alpha   90.00
_cell.angle_beta   90.00
_cell.angle_gamma   90.00
#
_symmetry.space_group_name_H-M   'P 1'
#
loop_
_entity.id
_entity.type
_entity.pdbx_description
1 polymer ?
#
loop_
_entity_poly.entity_id
_entity_poly.type
_entity_poly.pdbx_seq_one_letter_code
_entity_poly.pdbx_strand_id
1 'polypeptide(L)'
;MAPAPDTVVIGAVLMKRTGKNLEGMKSRGEMVSILAGSKGQSYEIRAKVKELATSGPIFEGMNAELAKTGMKASGVWMFEVKEVWNQSANHYAGTKMV
;
A
#
# COMPACT_ATOMS: atom_id res chain seq x y z
N MET A 1 0.14 5.05 11.04
CA MET A 1 1.05 6.09 10.49
C MET A 1 2.14 5.40 9.68
N ALA A 2 2.48 5.93 8.50
CA ALA A 2 3.59 5.41 7.70
C ALA A 2 4.93 5.85 8.33
N PRO A 3 5.94 4.97 8.40
CA PRO A 3 7.19 5.26 9.11
C PRO A 3 8.12 6.22 8.35
N ALA A 4 7.89 6.46 7.06
CA ALA A 4 8.68 7.34 6.21
C ALA A 4 7.81 7.88 5.04
N PRO A 5 8.15 9.05 4.46
CA PRO A 5 7.37 9.68 3.39
C PRO A 5 7.35 8.87 2.07
N ASP A 6 8.29 7.96 1.88
CA ASP A 6 8.42 7.07 0.72
C ASP A 6 7.82 5.67 0.96
N THR A 7 7.00 5.52 2.00
CA THR A 7 6.45 4.22 2.41
C THR A 7 4.93 4.21 2.38
N VAL A 8 4.37 3.22 1.67
CA VAL A 8 2.93 2.89 1.74
C VAL A 8 2.74 1.71 2.69
N VAL A 9 1.67 1.76 3.49
CA VAL A 9 1.34 0.76 4.51
C VAL A 9 -0.11 0.30 4.32
N ILE A 10 -0.33 -1.01 4.13
CA ILE A 10 -1.66 -1.59 3.88
C ILE A 10 -1.94 -2.72 4.88
N GLY A 11 -3.04 -2.61 5.63
CA GLY A 11 -3.50 -3.66 6.55
C GLY A 11 -4.10 -4.87 5.83
N ALA A 12 -3.58 -6.06 6.11
CA ALA A 12 -4.07 -7.32 5.56
C ALA A 12 -5.21 -7.90 6.43
N VAL A 13 -6.45 -7.52 6.16
CA VAL A 13 -7.63 -8.07 6.88
C VAL A 13 -8.06 -9.41 6.28
N LEU A 14 -8.38 -9.46 4.98
CA LEU A 14 -8.75 -10.68 4.25
C LEU A 14 -7.99 -10.81 2.92
N MET A 15 -6.75 -10.32 2.86
CA MET A 15 -5.93 -10.28 1.65
C MET A 15 -5.35 -11.65 1.25
N LYS A 16 -6.15 -12.72 1.17
CA LYS A 16 -5.66 -14.09 0.88
C LYS A 16 -4.95 -14.17 -0.49
N ARG A 17 -5.63 -13.72 -1.56
CA ARG A 17 -5.07 -13.73 -2.93
C ARG A 17 -3.97 -12.70 -3.09
N THR A 18 -4.24 -11.45 -2.68
CA THR A 18 -3.27 -10.36 -2.82
C THR A 18 -2.01 -10.63 -2.00
N GLY A 19 -2.13 -11.12 -0.76
CA GLY A 19 -0.98 -11.48 0.08
C GLY A 19 -0.07 -12.52 -0.57
N LYS A 20 -0.64 -13.61 -1.10
CA LYS A 20 0.14 -14.62 -1.85
C LYS A 20 0.83 -14.03 -3.08
N ASN A 21 0.16 -13.13 -3.79
CA ASN A 21 0.78 -12.42 -4.91
C ASN A 21 1.94 -11.55 -4.44
N LEU A 22 1.77 -10.79 -3.36
CA LEU A 22 2.79 -9.90 -2.79
C LEU A 22 4.02 -10.66 -2.30
N GLU A 23 3.85 -11.84 -1.70
CA GLU A 23 4.95 -12.74 -1.35
C GLU A 23 5.76 -13.13 -2.59
N GLY A 24 5.08 -13.54 -3.67
CA GLY A 24 5.72 -13.88 -4.93
C GLY A 24 6.38 -12.68 -5.63
N MET A 25 5.75 -11.51 -5.58
CA MET A 25 6.31 -10.28 -6.17
C MET A 25 7.56 -9.85 -5.40
N LYS A 26 7.56 -9.96 -4.06
CA LYS A 26 8.74 -9.71 -3.23
C LYS A 26 9.90 -10.63 -3.62
N SER A 27 9.66 -11.93 -3.77
CA SER A 27 10.73 -12.88 -4.10
C SER A 27 11.29 -12.69 -5.51
N ARG A 28 10.47 -12.21 -6.46
CA ARG A 28 10.88 -11.90 -7.84
C ARG A 28 11.39 -10.48 -8.05
N GLY A 29 11.33 -9.62 -7.03
CA GLY A 29 11.72 -8.21 -7.15
C GLY A 29 10.79 -7.38 -8.03
N GLU A 30 9.54 -7.80 -8.21
CA GLU A 30 8.54 -7.14 -9.04
C GLU A 30 7.92 -5.92 -8.34
N MET A 31 7.39 -5.00 -9.13
CA MET A 31 6.67 -3.82 -8.63
C MET A 31 5.17 -4.06 -8.57
N VAL A 32 4.54 -3.64 -7.49
CA VAL A 32 3.08 -3.52 -7.37
C VAL A 32 2.64 -2.17 -7.92
N SER A 33 1.45 -2.15 -8.52
CA SER A 33 0.72 -0.93 -8.86
C SER A 33 -0.43 -0.77 -7.86
N ILE A 34 -0.48 0.37 -7.18
CA ILE A 34 -1.50 0.72 -6.19
C ILE A 34 -2.21 1.97 -6.67
N LEU A 35 -3.51 1.89 -6.90
CA LEU A 35 -4.33 3.05 -7.23
C LEU A 35 -4.88 3.67 -5.94
N ALA A 36 -4.51 4.92 -5.66
CA ALA A 36 -5.06 5.71 -4.56
C ALA A 36 -5.85 6.89 -5.14
N GLY A 37 -7.14 6.97 -4.83
CA GLY A 37 -8.00 8.01 -5.39
C GLY A 37 -9.07 8.48 -4.42
N SER A 38 -9.52 9.71 -4.64
CA SER A 38 -10.65 10.33 -3.95
C SER A 38 -11.33 11.33 -4.87
N LYS A 39 -12.64 11.14 -5.10
CA LYS A 39 -13.45 11.95 -6.03
C LYS A 39 -12.81 11.99 -7.42
N GLY A 40 -12.46 13.19 -7.92
CA GLY A 40 -11.84 13.37 -9.24
C GLY A 40 -10.31 13.23 -9.26
N GLN A 41 -9.68 12.98 -8.11
CA GLN A 41 -8.23 12.84 -7.98
C GLN A 41 -7.86 11.36 -7.89
N SER A 42 -6.84 10.94 -8.62
CA SER A 42 -6.36 9.55 -8.64
C SER A 42 -4.87 9.51 -8.96
N TYR A 43 -4.15 8.62 -8.28
CA TYR A 43 -2.71 8.46 -8.41
C TYR A 43 -2.37 6.98 -8.45
N GLU A 44 -1.59 6.57 -9.45
CA GLU A 44 -0.94 5.26 -9.46
C GLU A 44 0.40 5.36 -8.74
N ILE A 45 0.60 4.50 -7.77
CA ILE A 45 1.84 4.35 -7.01
C ILE A 45 2.48 3.04 -7.46
N ARG A 46 3.65 3.12 -8.09
CA ARG A 46 4.50 1.96 -8.41
C ARG A 46 5.44 1.75 -7.23
N ALA A 47 5.38 0.58 -6.59
CA ALA A 47 6.13 0.33 -5.36
C ALA A 47 6.74 -1.08 -5.31
N LYS A 48 7.81 -1.26 -4.53
CA LYS A 48 8.38 -2.56 -4.20
C LYS A 48 7.87 -3.06 -2.86
N VAL A 49 7.61 -4.36 -2.75
CA VAL A 49 7.20 -4.98 -1.48
C VAL A 49 8.41 -5.09 -0.56
N LYS A 50 8.38 -4.45 0.62
CA LYS A 50 9.45 -4.54 1.62
C LYS A 50 9.22 -5.75 2.51
N GLU A 51 8.12 -5.78 3.25
CA GLU A 51 7.83 -6.83 4.23
C GLU A 51 6.36 -6.89 4.63
N LEU A 52 6.01 -7.98 5.33
CA LEU A 52 4.77 -8.14 6.07
C LEU A 52 5.10 -8.08 7.56
N ALA A 53 4.70 -7.01 8.23
CA ALA A 53 4.84 -6.87 9.67
C ALA A 53 3.64 -7.51 10.39
N THR A 54 3.89 -8.46 11.28
CA THR A 54 2.85 -9.12 12.09
C THR A 54 2.92 -8.74 13.58
N SER A 55 3.81 -7.83 13.94
CA SER A 55 4.01 -7.32 15.29
C SER A 55 4.66 -5.93 15.26
N GLY A 56 4.68 -5.24 16.40
CA GLY A 56 5.35 -3.96 16.56
C GLY A 56 4.46 -2.75 16.22
N PRO A 57 5.01 -1.53 16.37
CA PRO A 57 4.20 -0.30 16.47
C PRO A 57 3.32 -0.01 15.24
N ILE A 58 3.79 -0.34 14.04
CA ILE A 58 3.01 -0.13 12.80
C ILE A 58 1.82 -1.09 12.74
N PHE A 59 2.03 -2.36 13.09
CA PHE A 59 0.99 -3.39 13.12
C PHE A 59 -0.04 -3.10 14.24
N GLU A 60 0.44 -2.75 15.43
CA GLU A 60 -0.39 -2.39 16.57
C GLU A 60 -1.22 -1.13 16.29
N GLY A 61 -0.60 -0.08 15.74
CA GLY A 61 -1.29 1.14 15.34
C GLY A 61 -2.35 0.92 14.26
N MET A 62 -2.07 0.07 13.26
CA MET A 62 -3.06 -0.30 12.24
C MET A 62 -4.25 -1.01 12.88
N ASN A 63 -4.01 -1.99 13.76
CA ASN A 63 -5.08 -2.73 14.41
C ASN A 63 -5.88 -1.87 15.40
N ALA A 64 -5.26 -0.89 16.06
CA ALA A 64 -5.96 0.08 16.89
C ALA A 64 -6.96 0.92 16.07
N GLU A 65 -6.59 1.33 14.85
CA GLU A 65 -7.50 2.04 13.95
C GLU A 65 -8.60 1.14 13.39
N LEU A 66 -8.27 -0.07 12.93
CA LEU A 66 -9.25 -1.01 12.39
C LEU A 66 -10.28 -1.47 13.44
N ALA A 67 -9.87 -1.59 14.70
CA ALA A 67 -10.74 -1.98 15.80
C ALA A 67 -11.94 -1.04 15.96
N LYS A 68 -11.80 0.26 15.63
CA LYS A 68 -12.89 1.25 15.65
C LYS A 68 -14.05 0.89 14.70
N THR A 69 -13.79 0.01 13.74
CA THR A 69 -14.75 -0.47 12.74
C THR A 69 -15.08 -1.97 12.89
N GLY A 70 -14.63 -2.60 13.98
CA GLY A 70 -14.83 -4.05 14.20
C GLY A 70 -13.95 -4.95 13.33
N MET A 71 -12.89 -4.39 12.70
CA MET A 71 -11.96 -5.14 11.85
C MET A 71 -10.63 -5.39 12.56
N LYS A 72 -9.89 -6.41 12.09
CA LYS A 72 -8.54 -6.73 12.54
C LYS A 72 -7.70 -7.23 11.36
N ALA A 73 -6.51 -6.67 11.19
CA ALA A 73 -5.52 -7.14 10.24
C ALA A 73 -4.69 -8.29 10.81
N SER A 74 -4.43 -9.32 10.01
CA SER A 74 -3.50 -10.41 10.33
C SER A 74 -2.03 -10.02 10.16
N GLY A 75 -1.78 -8.95 9.42
CA GLY A 75 -0.46 -8.34 9.23
C GLY A 75 -0.57 -7.02 8.49
N VAL A 76 0.55 -6.34 8.33
CA VAL A 76 0.65 -5.06 7.61
C VAL A 76 1.72 -5.15 6.54
N TRP A 77 1.32 -4.98 5.29
CA TRP A 77 2.24 -4.91 4.16
C TRP A 77 2.86 -3.52 4.08
N MET A 78 4.19 -3.50 3.95
CA MET A 78 4.98 -2.29 3.78
C MET A 78 5.58 -2.25 2.38
N PHE A 79 5.46 -1.11 1.72
CA PHE A 79 5.90 -0.91 0.35
C PHE A 79 6.81 0.31 0.24
N GLU A 80 7.88 0.18 -0.53
CA GLU A 80 8.77 1.27 -0.90
C GLU A 80 8.29 1.90 -2.20
N VAL A 81 7.91 3.18 -2.16
CA VAL A 81 7.46 3.93 -3.34
C VAL A 81 8.63 4.15 -4.30
N LYS A 82 8.41 3.87 -5.59
CA LYS A 82 9.40 4.07 -6.66
C LYS A 82 8.95 5.11 -7.66
N GLU A 83 7.66 5.14 -7.97
CA GLU A 83 7.10 6.12 -8.90
C GLU A 83 5.69 6.51 -8.47
N VAL A 84 5.31 7.74 -8.77
CA VAL A 84 3.93 8.21 -8.65
C VAL A 84 3.50 8.80 -9.97
N TRP A 85 2.34 8.37 -10.47
CA TRP A 85 1.76 8.81 -11.73
C TRP A 85 0.39 9.43 -11.48
N ASN A 86 0.13 10.61 -12.05
CA ASN A 86 -1.19 11.23 -11.99
C ASN A 86 -2.15 10.45 -12.88
N GLN A 87 -3.20 9.88 -12.29
CA GLN A 87 -4.27 9.16 -12.98
C GLN A 87 -5.62 9.89 -12.85
N SER A 88 -5.60 11.16 -12.43
CA SER A 88 -6.78 11.99 -12.24
C SER A 88 -7.45 12.30 -13.58
N ALA A 89 -8.77 12.49 -13.57
CA ALA A 89 -9.53 12.84 -14.77
C ALA A 89 -9.33 14.32 -15.16
N ASN A 90 -8.10 14.67 -15.55
CA ASN A 90 -7.71 16.01 -15.99
C ASN A 90 -6.66 15.94 -17.11
N HIS A 91 -6.24 17.10 -17.60
CA HIS A 91 -5.29 17.21 -18.71
C HIS A 91 -3.91 16.60 -18.42
N TYR A 92 -3.57 16.38 -17.15
CA TYR A 92 -2.29 15.84 -16.71
C TYR A 92 -2.35 14.33 -16.42
N ALA A 93 -3.41 13.63 -16.81
CA ALA A 93 -3.48 12.18 -16.70
C ALA A 93 -2.30 11.50 -17.42
N GLY A 94 -1.73 10.46 -16.81
CA GLY A 94 -0.56 9.73 -17.32
C GLY A 94 0.78 10.42 -17.10
N THR A 95 0.84 11.56 -16.39
CA THR A 95 2.10 12.25 -16.09
C THR A 95 2.79 11.68 -14.85
N LYS A 96 4.10 11.44 -14.94
CA LYS A 96 4.92 11.04 -13.79
C LYS A 96 5.19 12.25 -12.88
N MET A 97 5.00 12.06 -11.58
CA MET A 97 5.13 13.08 -10.53
C MET A 97 6.39 12.88 -9.68
N VAL A 98 6.77 11.62 -9.44
CA VAL A 98 7.98 11.17 -8.73
C VAL A 98 8.61 10.06 -9.54
#